data_AF-A0A3D3WFG9-F1
#
_entry.id   AF-A0A3D3WFG9-F1
#
_cell.length_a   1.000
_cell.length_b   1.000
_cell.length_c   1.000
_cell.angle_alpha   90.00
_cell.angle_beta   90.00
_cell.angle_gamma   90.00
#
_symmetry.space_group_name_H-M   'P 1'
#
loop_
_entity.id
_entity.type
_entity.pdbx_description
1 polymer ?
#
loop_
_entity_poly.entity_id
_entity_poly.type
_entity_poly.pdbx_seq_one_letter_code
_entity_poly.pdbx_strand_id
1 'polypeptide(L)'
;WLIPTAEVPLTNLVAGEIVDEANLPMRMTAYTPCFRAEAGAAGRDTRGMIRQHQFSKVELVSVSHPDHSDDELERMTSCAETILQRLNLSYRVMKLCSGDTGFSARTTYDIEVWLPGQNEGKGMYREISSCSNCGDFQARRMRARYKSTESKSNAFVHTLNGSGLALGRTMIAILENGQCADGSIALPPVLHTYMGGQTTLERMKT
;
A
#
# COMPACT_ATOMS: atom_id res chain seq x y z
N TRP A 1 -3.17 -1.36 -21.71
CA TRP A 1 -3.90 -0.91 -20.51
C TRP A 1 -2.91 -0.21 -19.59
N LEU A 2 -3.26 0.96 -19.03
CA LEU A 2 -2.46 1.59 -17.98
C LEU A 2 -2.68 0.84 -16.66
N ILE A 3 -1.63 0.69 -15.84
CA ILE A 3 -1.72 -0.08 -14.60
C ILE A 3 -2.41 0.73 -13.49
N PRO A 4 -3.39 0.15 -12.77
CA PRO A 4 -4.03 0.80 -11.62
C PRO A 4 -3.21 0.68 -10.32
N THR A 5 -2.18 -0.16 -10.34
CA THR A 5 -1.22 -0.43 -9.27
C THR A 5 -0.06 -1.28 -9.81
N ALA A 6 1.13 -1.19 -9.22
CA ALA A 6 2.25 -2.08 -9.53
C ALA A 6 2.00 -3.55 -9.15
N GLU A 7 0.99 -3.84 -8.31
CA GLU A 7 0.54 -5.21 -8.04
C GLU A 7 0.29 -5.97 -9.34
N VAL A 8 -0.37 -5.35 -10.32
CA VAL A 8 -0.74 -6.02 -11.58
C VAL A 8 0.49 -6.59 -12.30
N PRO A 9 1.50 -5.80 -12.67
CA PRO A 9 2.70 -6.35 -13.31
C PRO A 9 3.56 -7.19 -12.37
N LEU A 10 3.75 -6.79 -11.11
CA LEU A 10 4.64 -7.52 -10.18
C LEU A 10 4.14 -8.93 -9.88
N THR A 11 2.84 -9.09 -9.59
CA THR A 11 2.24 -10.39 -9.33
C THR A 11 2.28 -11.30 -10.57
N ASN A 12 2.23 -10.72 -11.78
CA ASN A 12 2.33 -11.46 -13.04
C ASN A 12 3.76 -11.84 -13.43
N LEU A 13 4.79 -11.43 -12.69
CA LEU A 13 6.17 -11.90 -12.94
C LEU A 13 6.32 -13.41 -12.78
N VAL A 14 5.43 -14.05 -12.02
CA VAL A 14 5.38 -15.52 -11.81
C VAL A 14 4.28 -16.20 -12.64
N ALA A 15 3.70 -15.50 -13.62
CA ALA A 15 2.63 -16.08 -14.43
C ALA A 15 3.14 -17.24 -15.30
N GLY A 16 2.47 -18.38 -15.21
CA GLY A 16 2.85 -19.63 -15.90
C GLY A 16 4.00 -20.40 -15.26
N GLU A 17 4.69 -19.81 -14.29
CA GLU A 17 5.90 -20.37 -13.70
C GLU A 17 5.62 -21.48 -12.68
N ILE A 18 6.62 -22.37 -12.54
CA ILE A 18 6.75 -23.29 -11.41
C ILE A 18 7.96 -22.82 -10.61
N VAL A 19 7.72 -22.07 -9.55
CA VAL A 19 8.77 -21.52 -8.69
C VAL A 19 9.38 -22.61 -7.80
N ASP A 20 10.67 -22.48 -7.50
CA ASP A 20 11.32 -23.31 -6.49
C ASP A 20 10.78 -22.94 -5.10
N GLU A 21 10.41 -23.95 -4.31
CA GLU A 21 9.95 -23.77 -2.92
C GLU A 21 11.00 -23.04 -2.08
N ALA A 22 12.29 -23.29 -2.31
CA ALA A 22 13.38 -22.64 -1.60
C ALA A 22 13.48 -21.13 -1.86
N ASN A 23 12.85 -20.62 -2.92
CA ASN A 23 12.82 -19.19 -3.23
C ASN A 23 11.65 -18.46 -2.57
N LEU A 24 10.75 -19.17 -1.88
CA LEU A 24 9.60 -18.58 -1.21
C LEU A 24 9.97 -18.14 0.23
N PRO A 25 9.48 -16.99 0.71
CA PRO A 25 8.67 -16.02 -0.02
C PRO A 25 9.52 -15.14 -0.95
N MET A 26 9.05 -14.94 -2.19
CA MET A 26 9.60 -13.93 -3.10
C MET A 26 8.96 -12.59 -2.78
N ARG A 27 9.77 -11.59 -2.41
CA ARG A 27 9.30 -10.25 -2.02
C ARG A 27 9.78 -9.22 -3.03
N MET A 28 8.85 -8.47 -3.60
CA MET A 28 9.09 -7.50 -4.66
C MET A 28 8.52 -6.14 -4.26
N THR A 29 9.13 -5.06 -4.76
CA THR A 29 8.60 -3.71 -4.60
C THR A 29 8.83 -2.88 -5.85
N ALA A 30 7.93 -1.93 -6.12
CA ALA A 30 8.11 -0.96 -7.19
C ALA A 30 7.43 0.37 -6.85
N TYR A 31 8.11 1.46 -7.21
CA TYR A 31 7.50 2.79 -7.30
C TYR A 31 6.94 2.99 -8.72
N THR A 32 5.63 3.26 -8.84
CA THR A 32 5.00 3.49 -10.15
C THR A 32 3.93 4.57 -10.10
N PRO A 33 3.69 5.28 -11.22
CA PRO A 33 2.42 5.97 -11.42
C PRO A 33 1.29 4.94 -11.61
N CYS A 34 0.17 5.17 -10.93
CA CYS A 34 -1.04 4.36 -10.92
C CYS A 34 -2.17 5.14 -11.56
N PHE A 35 -2.96 4.50 -12.44
CA PHE A 35 -4.02 5.14 -13.21
C PHE A 35 -5.38 4.50 -12.93
N ARG A 36 -6.33 5.28 -12.42
CA ARG A 36 -7.70 4.81 -12.08
C ARG A 36 -8.76 5.69 -12.72
N ALA A 37 -9.79 5.07 -13.28
CA ALA A 37 -10.91 5.78 -13.90
C ALA A 37 -11.78 6.53 -12.87
N GLU A 38 -11.78 6.10 -11.60
CA GLU A 38 -12.61 6.67 -10.52
C GLU A 38 -14.11 6.79 -10.89
N ALA A 39 -14.59 5.88 -11.75
CA ALA A 39 -16.00 5.83 -12.15
C ALA A 39 -16.89 5.58 -10.93
N GLY A 40 -17.96 6.38 -10.78
CA GLY A 40 -18.89 6.29 -9.64
C GLY A 40 -18.53 7.16 -8.43
N ALA A 41 -17.43 7.93 -8.48
CA ALA A 41 -16.99 8.80 -7.38
C ALA A 41 -17.39 10.28 -7.52
N ALA A 42 -18.32 10.60 -8.41
CA ALA A 42 -18.70 11.99 -8.71
C ALA A 42 -19.09 12.75 -7.43
N GLY A 43 -18.41 13.87 -7.15
CA GLY A 43 -18.68 14.74 -6.01
C GLY A 43 -18.02 14.35 -4.68
N ARG A 44 -17.35 13.20 -4.58
CA ARG A 44 -16.65 12.76 -3.36
C ARG A 44 -15.14 12.98 -3.48
N ASP A 45 -14.55 13.67 -2.51
CA ASP A 45 -13.10 13.93 -2.42
C ASP A 45 -12.49 14.60 -3.67
N THR A 46 -13.27 15.45 -4.35
CA THR A 46 -12.87 16.11 -5.60
C THR A 46 -11.85 17.23 -5.39
N ARG A 47 -11.72 17.76 -4.18
CA ARG A 47 -10.75 18.80 -3.82
C ARG A 47 -9.50 18.19 -3.18
N GLY A 48 -8.32 18.60 -3.64
CA GLY A 48 -7.04 18.16 -3.09
C GLY A 48 -6.51 16.89 -3.77
N MET A 49 -5.69 16.11 -3.07
CA MET A 49 -4.94 14.98 -3.63
C MET A 49 -5.38 13.60 -3.09
N ILE A 50 -6.52 13.53 -2.37
CA ILE A 50 -7.01 12.26 -1.78
C ILE A 50 -7.43 11.27 -2.87
N ARG A 51 -8.11 11.77 -3.90
CA ARG A 51 -8.63 10.99 -5.02
C ARG A 51 -8.21 11.67 -6.33
N GLN A 52 -7.46 10.95 -7.16
CA GLN A 52 -6.90 11.44 -8.42
C GLN A 52 -6.94 10.32 -9.46
N HIS A 53 -7.05 10.68 -10.74
CA HIS A 53 -6.94 9.71 -11.83
C HIS A 53 -5.53 9.14 -11.97
N GLN A 54 -4.52 9.92 -11.60
CA GLN A 54 -3.13 9.50 -11.56
C GLN A 54 -2.54 9.82 -10.17
N PHE A 55 -1.90 8.84 -9.55
CA PHE A 55 -1.16 9.02 -8.31
C PHE A 55 0.03 8.06 -8.26
N SER A 56 1.06 8.38 -7.48
CA SER A 56 2.20 7.46 -7.32
C SER A 56 2.03 6.58 -6.08
N LYS A 57 2.54 5.35 -6.16
CA LYS A 57 2.52 4.38 -5.06
C LYS A 57 3.80 3.56 -5.07
N VAL A 58 4.33 3.27 -3.88
CA VAL A 58 5.28 2.17 -3.67
C VAL A 58 4.48 0.95 -3.27
N GLU A 59 4.53 -0.09 -4.08
CA GLU A 59 3.83 -1.35 -3.82
C GLU A 59 4.76 -2.39 -3.21
N LEU A 60 4.21 -3.22 -2.32
CA LEU A 60 4.81 -4.45 -1.83
C LEU A 60 4.02 -5.61 -2.43
N VAL A 61 4.71 -6.59 -3.01
CA VAL A 61 4.10 -7.83 -3.49
C VAL A 61 4.90 -9.01 -2.95
N SER A 62 4.20 -10.01 -2.44
CA SER A 62 4.80 -11.28 -2.03
C SER A 62 4.16 -12.45 -2.77
N VAL A 63 4.99 -13.37 -3.23
CA VAL A 63 4.59 -14.73 -3.62
C VAL A 63 5.08 -15.65 -2.51
N SER A 64 4.17 -16.35 -1.84
CA SER A 64 4.45 -17.08 -0.61
C SER A 64 3.97 -18.53 -0.67
N HIS A 65 4.58 -19.37 0.17
CA HIS A 65 4.06 -20.70 0.45
C HIS A 65 2.67 -20.58 1.12
N PRO A 66 1.69 -21.41 0.77
CA PRO A 66 0.34 -21.34 1.34
C PRO A 66 0.30 -21.30 2.87
N ASP A 67 1.10 -22.17 3.52
CA ASP A 67 1.16 -22.33 4.98
C ASP A 67 1.74 -21.11 5.72
N HIS A 68 2.46 -20.23 5.02
CA HIS A 68 3.09 -19.04 5.59
C HIS A 68 2.46 -17.74 5.09
N SER A 69 1.36 -17.82 4.33
CA SER A 69 0.76 -16.64 3.71
C SER A 69 0.09 -15.70 4.71
N ASP A 70 -0.46 -16.20 5.81
CA ASP A 70 -1.04 -15.32 6.84
C ASP A 70 0.05 -14.59 7.63
N ASP A 71 1.14 -15.26 8.01
CA ASP A 71 2.29 -14.62 8.63
C ASP A 71 2.94 -13.57 7.72
N GLU A 72 2.97 -13.84 6.41
CA GLU A 72 3.47 -12.87 5.43
C GLU A 72 2.56 -11.64 5.30
N LEU A 73 1.24 -11.77 5.52
CA LEU A 73 0.32 -10.63 5.57
C LEU A 73 0.59 -9.75 6.79
N GLU A 74 0.78 -10.36 7.97
CA GLU A 74 1.12 -9.62 9.20
C GLU A 74 2.45 -8.88 9.04
N ARG A 75 3.47 -9.55 8.49
CA ARG A 75 4.77 -8.92 8.18
C ARG A 75 4.64 -7.77 7.17
N MET A 76 3.86 -7.96 6.11
CA MET A 76 3.64 -6.93 5.08
C MET A 76 2.93 -5.70 5.65
N THR A 77 1.92 -5.91 6.49
CA THR A 77 1.19 -4.84 7.19
C THR A 77 2.14 -4.08 8.11
N SER A 78 2.94 -4.79 8.91
CA SER A 78 3.97 -4.20 9.79
C SER A 78 5.01 -3.38 9.01
N CYS A 79 5.36 -3.78 7.79
CA CYS A 79 6.26 -2.99 6.93
C CYS A 79 5.64 -1.64 6.53
N ALA A 80 4.35 -1.62 6.18
CA ALA A 80 3.64 -0.38 5.86
C ALA A 80 3.45 0.50 7.11
N GLU A 81 3.15 -0.09 8.26
CA GLU A 81 3.07 0.60 9.56
C GLU A 81 4.41 1.24 9.95
N THR A 82 5.53 0.53 9.78
CA THR A 82 6.87 1.02 10.11
C THR A 82 7.17 2.34 9.40
N ILE A 83 6.69 2.52 8.16
CA ILE A 83 6.86 3.78 7.42
C ILE A 83 6.10 4.92 8.12
N LEU A 84 4.86 4.70 8.55
CA LEU A 84 4.07 5.70 9.27
C LEU A 84 4.67 6.03 10.64
N GLN A 85 5.13 5.02 11.38
CA GLN A 85 5.81 5.19 12.67
C GLN A 85 7.08 6.04 12.52
N ARG A 86 7.90 5.75 11.51
CA ARG A 86 9.11 6.54 11.21
C ARG A 86 8.80 7.96 10.77
N LEU A 87 7.70 8.18 10.06
CA LEU A 87 7.19 9.50 9.71
C LEU A 87 6.52 10.22 10.88
N ASN A 88 6.39 9.58 12.05
CA ASN A 88 5.69 10.09 13.23
C ASN A 88 4.23 10.48 12.93
N LEU A 89 3.52 9.63 12.17
CA LEU A 89 2.11 9.83 11.82
C LEU A 89 1.22 8.90 12.66
N SER A 90 0.19 9.46 13.29
CA SER A 90 -0.81 8.64 14.00
C SER A 90 -1.69 7.90 13.01
N TYR A 91 -1.94 6.62 13.27
CA TYR A 91 -2.73 5.75 12.40
C TYR A 91 -3.48 4.68 13.21
N ARG A 92 -4.41 4.00 12.54
CA ARG A 92 -5.06 2.78 13.03
C ARG A 92 -5.05 1.70 11.95
N VAL A 93 -5.09 0.44 12.37
CA VAL A 93 -5.21 -0.72 11.47
C VAL A 93 -6.60 -1.31 11.60
N MET A 94 -7.28 -1.49 10.48
CA MET A 94 -8.65 -1.98 10.39
C MET A 94 -8.66 -3.29 9.62
N LYS A 95 -9.14 -4.38 10.24
CA LYS A 95 -9.48 -5.59 9.49
C LYS A 95 -10.80 -5.39 8.79
N LEU A 96 -10.82 -5.52 7.46
CA LEU A 96 -12.04 -5.31 6.69
C LEU A 96 -13.05 -6.43 6.91
N CYS A 97 -14.34 -6.06 6.91
CA CYS A 97 -15.43 -7.02 6.91
C CYS A 97 -15.65 -7.57 5.49
N SER A 98 -16.34 -8.71 5.38
CA SER A 98 -16.54 -9.37 4.09
C SER A 98 -17.24 -8.51 3.02
N GLY A 99 -18.04 -7.51 3.42
CA GLY A 99 -18.70 -6.59 2.50
C GLY A 99 -17.81 -5.50 1.92
N ASP A 100 -16.63 -5.27 2.50
CA ASP A 100 -15.67 -4.23 2.09
C ASP A 100 -14.34 -4.82 1.59
N THR A 101 -14.09 -6.10 1.82
CA THR A 101 -12.95 -6.83 1.26
C THR A 101 -12.99 -6.86 -0.27
N GLY A 102 -11.89 -6.50 -0.90
CA GLY A 102 -11.75 -6.48 -2.37
C GLY A 102 -11.91 -7.87 -3.02
N PHE A 103 -12.37 -7.90 -4.27
CA PHE A 103 -12.74 -9.11 -5.00
C PHE A 103 -11.70 -10.24 -5.01
N SER A 104 -10.41 -9.92 -5.07
CA SER A 104 -9.32 -10.91 -5.10
C SER A 104 -8.80 -11.31 -3.72
N ALA A 105 -9.20 -10.63 -2.65
CA ALA A 105 -8.65 -10.83 -1.32
C ALA A 105 -9.50 -11.79 -0.49
N ARG A 106 -8.84 -12.63 0.31
CA ARG A 106 -9.49 -13.42 1.38
C ARG A 106 -9.49 -12.68 2.71
N THR A 107 -8.45 -11.87 2.95
CA THR A 107 -8.27 -11.05 4.14
C THR A 107 -7.58 -9.75 3.74
N THR A 108 -8.06 -8.63 4.26
CA THR A 108 -7.47 -7.30 4.03
C THR A 108 -7.37 -6.53 5.35
N TYR A 109 -6.23 -5.86 5.54
CA TYR A 109 -6.02 -4.83 6.54
C TYR A 109 -5.87 -3.48 5.85
N ASP A 110 -6.72 -2.53 6.22
CA ASP A 110 -6.54 -1.12 5.84
C ASP A 110 -5.80 -0.40 6.96
N ILE A 111 -4.78 0.35 6.59
CA ILE A 111 -4.11 1.27 7.50
C ILE A 111 -4.65 2.66 7.18
N GLU A 112 -5.21 3.31 8.20
CA GLU A 112 -5.79 4.62 8.08
C GLU A 112 -5.00 5.64 8.88
N VAL A 113 -4.55 6.71 8.24
CA VAL A 113 -3.77 7.78 8.86
C VAL A 113 -4.69 8.90 9.35
N TRP A 114 -4.36 9.51 10.49
CA TRP A 114 -5.09 10.67 11.00
C TRP A 114 -4.78 11.92 10.16
N LEU A 115 -5.82 12.58 9.68
CA LEU A 115 -5.74 13.81 8.91
C LEU A 115 -6.53 14.92 9.64
N PRO A 116 -5.88 15.88 10.33
CA PRO A 116 -6.56 16.87 11.16
C PRO A 116 -7.40 17.88 10.38
N GLY A 117 -7.06 18.19 9.12
CA GLY A 117 -7.80 19.13 8.29
C GLY A 117 -9.10 18.56 7.71
N GLN A 118 -9.28 17.24 7.76
CA GLN A 118 -10.49 16.57 7.27
C GLN A 118 -11.70 16.86 8.18
N ASN A 119 -12.91 16.59 7.66
CA ASN A 119 -14.16 16.77 8.40
C ASN A 119 -14.29 18.19 8.98
N GLU A 120 -14.08 19.21 8.12
CA GLU A 120 -14.15 20.62 8.49
C GLU A 120 -13.19 21.00 9.65
N GLY A 121 -12.00 20.37 9.68
CA GLY A 121 -11.00 20.61 10.73
C GLY A 121 -11.24 19.86 12.03
N LYS A 122 -12.24 18.97 12.10
CA LYS A 122 -12.45 18.07 13.25
C LYS A 122 -11.53 16.84 13.22
N GLY A 123 -10.90 16.61 12.08
CA GLY A 123 -10.03 15.48 11.82
C GLY A 123 -10.78 14.17 11.54
N MET A 124 -10.14 13.30 10.78
CA MET A 124 -10.67 11.98 10.43
C MET A 124 -9.53 11.04 10.04
N TYR A 125 -9.69 9.74 10.33
CA TYR A 125 -8.84 8.70 9.77
C TYR A 125 -9.20 8.44 8.30
N ARG A 126 -8.20 8.37 7.43
CA ARG A 126 -8.37 8.04 6.01
C ARG A 126 -7.36 6.98 5.59
N GLU A 127 -7.82 6.01 4.82
CA GLU A 127 -6.99 4.93 4.27
C GLU A 127 -5.74 5.52 3.60
N ILE A 128 -4.57 4.98 3.92
CA ILE A 128 -3.27 5.32 3.30
C ILE A 128 -2.57 4.07 2.73
N SER A 129 -2.96 2.90 3.21
CA SER A 129 -2.55 1.60 2.71
C SER A 129 -3.66 0.58 2.86
N SER A 130 -3.67 -0.39 1.95
CA SER A 130 -4.47 -1.61 2.02
C SER A 130 -3.53 -2.78 1.74
N CYS A 131 -3.49 -3.75 2.66
CA CYS A 131 -2.65 -4.94 2.63
C CYS A 131 -3.54 -6.18 2.58
N SER A 132 -3.39 -7.02 1.56
CA SER A 132 -4.28 -8.13 1.26
C SER A 132 -3.53 -9.44 1.06
N ASN A 133 -4.10 -10.51 1.63
CA ASN A 133 -3.79 -11.87 1.24
C ASN A 133 -4.84 -12.34 0.24
N CYS A 134 -4.42 -12.74 -0.96
CA CYS A 134 -5.30 -13.21 -2.02
C CYS A 134 -5.46 -14.73 -2.07
N GLY A 135 -4.78 -15.46 -1.17
CA GLY A 135 -4.68 -16.91 -1.25
C GLY A 135 -4.18 -17.35 -2.62
N ASP A 136 -4.75 -18.42 -3.16
CA ASP A 136 -4.43 -18.92 -4.49
C ASP A 136 -5.25 -18.28 -5.63
N PHE A 137 -6.08 -17.27 -5.34
CA PHE A 137 -7.04 -16.72 -6.30
C PHE A 137 -6.37 -16.21 -7.59
N GLN A 138 -5.34 -15.37 -7.42
CA GLN A 138 -4.56 -14.84 -8.54
C GLN A 138 -3.66 -15.93 -9.13
N ALA A 139 -3.04 -16.76 -8.29
CA ALA A 139 -2.16 -17.84 -8.73
C ALA A 139 -2.86 -18.84 -9.67
N ARG A 140 -4.11 -19.19 -9.39
CA ARG A 140 -4.95 -20.04 -10.26
C ARG A 140 -5.19 -19.42 -11.63
N ARG A 141 -5.43 -18.10 -11.70
CA ARG A 141 -5.65 -17.35 -12.95
C ARG A 141 -4.38 -17.28 -13.79
N MET A 142 -3.26 -17.08 -13.13
CA MET A 142 -1.94 -16.96 -13.76
C MET A 142 -1.27 -18.32 -13.99
N ARG A 143 -1.81 -19.42 -13.44
CA ARG A 143 -1.17 -20.76 -13.37
C ARG A 143 0.20 -20.76 -12.66
N ALA A 144 0.40 -19.83 -11.72
CA ALA A 144 1.61 -19.73 -10.91
C ALA A 144 1.62 -20.81 -9.83
N ARG A 145 2.64 -21.68 -9.84
CA ARG A 145 2.74 -22.84 -8.96
C ARG A 145 4.13 -22.91 -8.33
N TYR A 146 4.29 -23.73 -7.30
CA TYR A 146 5.59 -24.16 -6.80
C TYR A 146 5.67 -25.68 -6.82
N LYS A 147 6.90 -26.21 -6.84
CA LYS A 147 7.12 -27.65 -6.74
C LYS A 147 7.23 -28.03 -5.27
N SER A 148 6.17 -28.62 -4.72
CA SER A 148 6.16 -29.08 -3.32
C SER A 148 7.12 -30.27 -3.16
N THR A 149 8.07 -30.14 -2.25
CA THR A 149 9.00 -31.20 -1.88
C THR A 149 8.30 -32.37 -1.18
N GLU A 150 7.24 -32.08 -0.41
CA GLU A 150 6.45 -33.08 0.32
C GLU A 150 5.56 -33.93 -0.60
N SER A 151 4.73 -33.29 -1.42
CA SER A 151 3.75 -34.00 -2.27
C SER A 151 4.33 -34.48 -3.59
N LYS A 152 5.54 -34.03 -3.95
CA LYS A 152 6.16 -34.20 -5.28
C LYS A 152 5.26 -33.75 -6.44
N SER A 153 4.28 -32.89 -6.14
CA SER A 153 3.30 -32.36 -7.09
C SER A 153 3.37 -30.84 -7.12
N ASN A 154 2.85 -30.25 -8.20
CA ASN A 154 2.79 -28.79 -8.32
C ASN A 154 1.56 -28.27 -7.59
N ALA A 155 1.77 -27.40 -6.61
CA ALA A 155 0.70 -26.71 -5.87
C ALA A 155 0.70 -25.21 -6.20
N PHE A 156 -0.44 -24.54 -6.01
CA PHE A 156 -0.52 -23.10 -6.25
C PHE A 156 0.16 -22.34 -5.12
N VAL A 157 0.92 -21.31 -5.48
CA VAL A 157 1.45 -20.33 -4.50
C VAL A 157 0.30 -19.46 -3.99
N HIS A 158 0.52 -18.79 -2.86
CA HIS A 158 -0.33 -17.68 -2.43
C HIS A 158 0.29 -16.34 -2.87
N THR A 159 -0.56 -15.37 -3.18
CA THR A 159 -0.12 -14.01 -3.53
C THR A 159 -0.64 -12.99 -2.53
N LEU A 160 0.18 -12.00 -2.25
CA LEU A 160 -0.12 -10.90 -1.35
C LEU A 160 0.33 -9.59 -1.95
N ASN A 161 -0.38 -8.53 -1.61
CA ASN A 161 -0.03 -7.17 -2.00
C ASN A 161 -0.36 -6.17 -0.91
N GLY A 162 0.40 -5.09 -0.86
CA GLY A 162 0.22 -4.05 0.14
C GLY A 162 0.81 -2.74 -0.31
N SER A 163 0.18 -1.62 0.08
CA SER A 163 0.72 -0.30 -0.23
C SER A 163 1.77 0.08 0.82
N GLY A 164 2.94 0.58 0.39
CA GLY A 164 4.02 1.01 1.29
C GLY A 164 4.60 2.38 0.94
N LEU A 165 3.84 3.43 0.61
CA LEU A 165 2.42 3.72 0.79
C LEU A 165 1.87 4.40 -0.49
N ALA A 166 0.61 4.84 -0.48
CA ALA A 166 0.11 5.77 -1.50
C ALA A 166 0.68 7.18 -1.28
N LEU A 167 1.66 7.59 -2.12
CA LEU A 167 2.48 8.79 -1.90
C LEU A 167 1.68 10.09 -1.80
N GLY A 168 0.63 10.25 -2.61
CA GLY A 168 -0.22 11.44 -2.56
C GLY A 168 -0.92 11.60 -1.20
N ARG A 169 -1.41 10.49 -0.63
CA ARG A 169 -2.04 10.49 0.70
C ARG A 169 -1.01 10.67 1.81
N THR A 170 0.18 10.07 1.67
CA THR A 170 1.30 10.30 2.60
C THR A 170 1.71 11.77 2.63
N MET A 171 1.77 12.43 1.47
CA MET A 171 2.09 13.85 1.39
C MET A 171 1.03 14.70 2.10
N ILE A 172 -0.26 14.42 1.91
CA ILE A 172 -1.33 15.10 2.68
C ILE A 172 -1.13 14.89 4.18
N ALA A 173 -0.84 13.67 4.62
CA ALA A 173 -0.64 13.37 6.03
C ALA A 173 0.54 14.15 6.63
N ILE A 174 1.67 14.24 5.92
CA ILE A 174 2.83 15.04 6.34
C ILE A 174 2.47 16.53 6.40
N LEU A 175 1.79 17.05 5.38
CA LEU A 175 1.41 18.46 5.32
C LEU A 175 0.45 18.83 6.45
N GLU A 176 -0.63 18.07 6.64
CA GLU A 176 -1.64 18.39 7.65
C GLU A 176 -1.15 18.18 9.09
N ASN A 177 -0.36 17.12 9.36
CA ASN A 177 0.16 16.87 10.71
C ASN A 177 1.41 17.71 11.04
N GLY A 178 2.09 18.27 10.04
CA GLY A 178 3.28 19.10 10.20
C GLY A 178 3.01 20.60 10.28
N GLN A 179 1.76 21.07 10.21
CA GLN A 179 1.45 22.51 10.14
C GLN A 179 1.90 23.26 11.40
N CYS A 180 2.61 24.36 11.19
CA CYS A 180 2.95 25.34 12.22
C CYS A 180 2.02 26.56 12.15
N ALA A 181 1.96 27.35 13.23
CA ALA A 181 1.05 28.50 13.33
C ALA A 181 1.31 29.61 12.30
N ASP A 182 2.53 29.69 11.79
CA ASP A 182 2.95 30.63 10.73
C ASP A 182 2.67 30.11 9.31
N GLY A 183 2.10 28.91 9.18
CA GLY A 183 1.81 28.25 7.90
C GLY A 183 2.99 27.49 7.29
N SER A 184 4.14 27.42 7.96
CA SER A 184 5.22 26.50 7.60
C SER A 184 4.83 25.05 7.93
N ILE A 185 5.57 24.09 7.37
CA ILE A 185 5.36 22.65 7.61
C ILE A 185 6.63 22.07 8.21
N ALA A 186 6.58 21.61 9.45
CA ALA A 186 7.65 20.82 10.05
C ALA A 186 7.76 19.46 9.35
N LEU A 187 8.96 19.13 8.87
CA LEU A 187 9.23 17.85 8.21
C LEU A 187 9.59 16.76 9.24
N PRO A 188 9.07 15.53 9.09
CA PRO A 188 9.50 14.38 9.87
C PRO A 188 11.03 14.21 9.82
N PRO A 189 11.71 13.93 10.95
CA PRO A 189 13.18 13.80 11.00
C PRO A 189 13.76 12.82 9.98
N VAL A 190 13.04 11.72 9.71
CA VAL A 190 13.47 10.69 8.76
C VAL A 190 13.54 11.18 7.30
N LEU A 191 12.95 12.34 6.97
CA LEU A 191 12.98 12.93 5.64
C LEU A 191 14.11 13.95 5.46
N HIS A 192 14.72 14.45 6.54
CA HIS A 192 15.69 15.56 6.44
C HIS A 192 16.85 15.23 5.51
N THR A 193 17.39 14.02 5.56
CA THR A 193 18.49 13.58 4.67
C THR A 193 18.08 13.47 3.20
N TYR A 194 16.82 13.14 2.91
CA TYR A 194 16.27 13.11 1.56
C TYR A 194 15.93 14.52 1.02
N MET A 195 15.82 15.49 1.92
CA MET A 195 15.46 16.89 1.65
C MET A 195 16.67 17.84 1.76
N GLY A 196 17.90 17.32 1.63
CA GLY A 196 19.12 18.15 1.68
C GLY A 196 19.35 18.85 3.03
N GLY A 197 18.87 18.27 4.13
CA GLY A 197 18.97 18.82 5.48
C GLY A 197 17.83 19.78 5.86
N GLN A 198 16.86 20.02 4.98
CA GLN A 198 15.70 20.84 5.32
C GLN A 198 14.86 20.19 6.42
N THR A 199 14.49 21.00 7.41
CA THR A 199 13.66 20.59 8.56
C THR A 199 12.24 21.16 8.48
N THR A 200 12.03 22.17 7.63
CA THR A 200 10.74 22.84 7.42
C THR A 200 10.50 23.12 5.93
N LEU A 201 9.23 23.14 5.52
CA LEU A 201 8.79 23.72 4.25
C LEU A 201 8.17 25.08 4.50
N GLU A 202 8.61 26.08 3.75
CA GLU A 202 8.08 27.44 3.82
C GLU A 202 7.35 27.80 2.54
N ARG A 203 6.37 28.69 2.64
CA ARG A 203 5.72 29.25 1.47
C ARG A 203 6.74 30.06 0.68
N MET A 204 6.89 29.77 -0.62
CA MET A 204 7.72 30.60 -1.50
C MET A 204 7.21 32.04 -1.45
N LYS A 205 8.09 32.97 -1.05
CA LYS A 205 7.83 34.41 -1.18
C LYS A 205 7.76 34.71 -2.67
N THR A 206 6.57 35.11 -3.10
CA THR A 206 6.29 35.52 -4.49
C THR A 206 6.67 36.98 -4.67
#